data_AF-A0A395IMQ5-F1
#
_entry.id   AF-A0A395IMQ5-F1
#
_cell.length_a   1.000
_cell.length_b   1.000
_cell.length_c   1.000
_cell.angle_alpha   90.00
_cell.angle_beta   90.00
_cell.angle_gamma   90.00
#
_symmetry.space_group_name_H-M   'P 1'
#
loop_
_entity.id
_entity.type
_entity.pdbx_description
1 polymer ?
#
loop_
_entity_poly.entity_id
_entity_poly.type
_entity_poly.pdbx_seq_one_letter_code
_entity_poly.pdbx_strand_id
1 'polypeptide(L)'
;MSGILQKVENIIRYETAKHPLLKPLPIEWNKGVLKSELIAHSIFAGEHDELKEDSDKPNFTTGTYVGTKKAVSEVYTLINKTFTSFFDVHQFESHLPTAPISLAEKKERFQFQIPGSDGYPPHLSLEPKTDFLHSLKIFQADRLFATAPIVQKVIPEKFLDFLYDEPNQRSFALIESVNRKLFDERRDIGKMANIGTRKDWYSDEVYAQQQFTGVNPVTIKKASKEWIQQFKAAGSAQGKTEALKVIEEAERDEGLYVQDCSYFRKFAGVEQEEPLKSDDGKRFGCASVSLFHLLPSGALHPLAIILDYTTNITTSLTLFNRLSDWHAHELGVHLTHTHLIEEGIIIASHRNLPEDHPVFKLLSPHWLKTLPLNAAARASLIPQVIVHINGLTKEGSLRMVRKQYETFDFVGNYIPNDLESRGFPLKDLNSKRFHNYAYAKKHASYVASAPPFRLRYAPSPPTLRFLRLHGPPPPRLGRRNPFQHWSQHSLLSPPRLLPRTGRRYHNVHPHCLDPTHRGKLPARLLPSLRPQQTLSPLLASPLFSPAAPLLHRNRSHPLASSPRSEVLAPSFPSPVSA
;
A
#
# COMPACT_ATOMS: atom_id res chain seq x y z
N MET A 1 10.43 -31.43 -58.27
CA MET A 1 10.74 -30.57 -57.09
C MET A 1 10.63 -31.42 -55.82
N SER A 2 11.40 -31.11 -54.78
CA SER A 2 11.62 -32.00 -53.64
C SER A 2 10.39 -32.16 -52.72
N GLY A 3 10.27 -33.31 -52.06
CA GLY A 3 9.18 -33.60 -51.11
C GLY A 3 9.12 -32.69 -49.88
N ILE A 4 10.08 -31.77 -49.70
CA ILE A 4 10.03 -30.68 -48.71
C ILE A 4 9.03 -29.62 -49.15
N LEU A 5 9.03 -29.22 -50.43
CA LEU A 5 8.06 -28.25 -50.97
C LEU A 5 6.63 -28.79 -50.87
N GLN A 6 6.42 -30.08 -51.17
CA GLN A 6 5.10 -30.70 -50.98
C GLN A 6 4.66 -30.74 -49.51
N LYS A 7 5.58 -30.95 -48.57
CA LYS A 7 5.27 -30.88 -47.12
C LYS A 7 4.89 -29.47 -46.69
N VAL A 8 5.63 -28.44 -47.14
CA VAL A 8 5.33 -27.03 -46.86
C VAL A 8 3.97 -26.64 -47.46
N GLU A 9 3.72 -27.00 -48.71
CA GLU A 9 2.45 -26.72 -49.38
C GLU A 9 1.27 -27.45 -48.73
N ASN A 10 1.47 -28.70 -48.29
CA ASN A 10 0.48 -29.43 -47.51
C ASN A 10 0.22 -28.75 -46.16
N ILE A 11 1.25 -28.35 -45.40
CA ILE A 11 1.10 -27.63 -44.12
C ILE A 11 0.26 -26.35 -44.32
N ILE A 12 0.63 -25.51 -45.30
CA ILE A 12 -0.06 -24.24 -45.61
C ILE A 12 -1.53 -24.48 -46.01
N ARG A 13 -1.84 -25.58 -46.70
CA ARG A 13 -3.20 -25.90 -47.18
C ARG A 13 -4.06 -26.71 -46.18
N TYR A 14 -3.47 -27.44 -45.23
CA TYR A 14 -4.21 -28.37 -44.34
C TYR A 14 -4.33 -27.91 -42.87
N GLU A 15 -3.37 -27.17 -42.31
CA GLU A 15 -3.37 -26.91 -40.86
C GLU A 15 -4.50 -25.98 -40.41
N THR A 16 -4.80 -24.93 -41.18
CA THR A 16 -5.92 -24.00 -40.94
C THR A 16 -7.29 -24.66 -40.94
N ALA A 17 -7.44 -25.83 -41.57
CA ALA A 17 -8.71 -26.55 -41.67
C ALA A 17 -8.93 -27.62 -40.57
N LYS A 18 -7.86 -28.14 -39.95
CA LYS A 18 -7.95 -29.18 -38.90
C LYS A 18 -7.63 -28.70 -37.48
N HIS A 19 -6.89 -27.61 -37.35
CA HIS A 19 -6.61 -26.99 -36.07
C HIS A 19 -7.05 -25.52 -36.08
N PRO A 20 -8.38 -25.24 -36.00
CA PRO A 20 -8.80 -23.95 -35.47
C PRO A 20 -8.17 -23.79 -34.09
N LEU A 21 -7.92 -22.55 -33.66
CA LEU A 21 -7.38 -22.21 -32.33
C LEU A 21 -8.47 -22.46 -31.25
N LEU A 22 -8.85 -23.73 -31.08
CA LEU A 22 -9.96 -24.25 -30.27
C LEU A 22 -9.74 -24.13 -28.77
N LYS A 23 -8.54 -23.74 -28.34
CA LYS A 23 -8.23 -23.34 -26.98
C LYS A 23 -7.52 -21.99 -27.06
N PRO A 24 -7.97 -20.97 -26.32
CA PRO A 24 -7.19 -19.75 -26.17
C PRO A 24 -5.85 -20.15 -25.56
N LEU A 25 -4.79 -19.97 -26.34
CA LEU A 25 -3.42 -20.29 -25.92
C LEU A 25 -3.10 -19.56 -24.62
N PRO A 26 -2.19 -20.08 -23.77
CA PRO A 26 -1.67 -19.31 -22.64
C PRO A 26 -1.08 -18.01 -23.19
N ILE A 27 -1.82 -16.90 -23.02
CA ILE A 27 -1.45 -15.60 -23.57
C ILE A 27 -0.20 -15.15 -22.83
N GLU A 28 0.98 -15.36 -23.40
CA GLU A 28 2.21 -14.67 -22.99
C GLU A 28 2.48 -13.61 -24.06
N TRP A 29 2.61 -12.35 -23.63
CA TRP A 29 2.94 -11.27 -24.55
C TRP A 29 4.38 -11.45 -25.01
N ASN A 30 4.57 -11.65 -26.32
CA ASN A 30 5.89 -11.46 -26.91
C ASN A 30 6.28 -9.99 -26.70
N LYS A 31 7.33 -9.74 -25.92
CA LYS A 31 7.75 -8.40 -25.50
C LYS A 31 8.09 -7.48 -26.68
N GLY A 32 8.58 -8.05 -27.78
CA GLY A 32 8.83 -7.31 -29.03
C GLY A 32 7.53 -6.88 -29.71
N VAL A 33 6.58 -7.80 -29.84
CA VAL A 33 5.24 -7.50 -30.39
C VAL A 33 4.52 -6.45 -29.55
N LEU A 34 4.45 -6.62 -28.22
CA LEU A 34 3.81 -5.64 -27.33
C LEU A 34 4.44 -4.24 -27.48
N LYS A 35 5.77 -4.15 -27.59
CA LYS A 35 6.44 -2.87 -27.84
C LYS A 35 6.07 -2.27 -29.20
N SER A 36 5.97 -3.08 -30.26
CA SER A 36 5.52 -2.62 -31.58
C SER A 36 4.08 -2.13 -31.56
N GLU A 37 3.16 -2.82 -30.87
CA GLU A 37 1.76 -2.39 -30.72
C GLU A 37 1.65 -1.06 -29.97
N LEU A 38 2.41 -0.89 -28.86
CA LEU A 38 2.48 0.38 -28.14
C LEU A 38 2.95 1.52 -29.05
N ILE A 39 3.97 1.30 -29.88
CA ILE A 39 4.46 2.30 -30.85
C ILE A 39 3.42 2.58 -31.94
N ALA A 40 2.72 1.56 -32.45
CA ALA A 40 1.70 1.70 -33.48
C ALA A 40 0.54 2.61 -33.02
N HIS A 41 0.13 2.46 -31.76
CA HIS A 41 -0.87 3.28 -31.05
C HIS A 41 -0.33 4.59 -30.46
N SER A 42 0.89 5.00 -30.79
CA SER A 42 1.53 6.23 -30.26
C SER A 42 1.65 6.26 -28.72
N ILE A 43 1.76 5.12 -28.04
CA ILE A 43 1.92 5.01 -26.59
C ILE A 43 3.41 4.88 -26.26
N PHE A 44 4.11 6.02 -26.15
CA PHE A 44 5.52 6.08 -25.73
C PHE A 44 5.89 7.43 -25.10
N ALA A 45 6.98 7.45 -24.31
CA ALA A 45 7.56 8.67 -23.77
C ALA A 45 8.17 9.53 -24.90
N GLY A 46 7.79 10.81 -24.96
CA GLY A 46 8.23 11.76 -25.98
C GLY A 46 9.60 12.38 -25.71
N GLU A 47 10.02 13.31 -26.57
CA GLU A 47 11.33 13.98 -26.47
C GLU A 47 11.38 15.08 -25.40
N HIS A 48 10.23 15.52 -24.89
CA HIS A 48 10.04 16.61 -23.92
C HIS A 48 9.39 16.13 -22.62
N ASP A 49 9.71 14.91 -22.18
CA ASP A 49 9.35 14.36 -20.86
C ASP A 49 7.84 14.20 -20.57
N GLU A 50 7.01 14.44 -21.58
CA GLU A 50 5.58 14.10 -21.61
C GLU A 50 5.35 12.81 -22.41
N LEU A 51 4.23 12.12 -22.18
CA LEU A 51 3.76 11.09 -23.10
C LEU A 51 3.36 11.75 -24.42
N LYS A 52 3.88 11.24 -25.54
CA LYS A 52 3.51 11.77 -26.85
C LYS A 52 2.15 11.21 -27.26
N GLU A 53 1.07 11.89 -26.88
CA GLU A 53 -0.27 11.54 -27.34
C GLU A 53 -0.51 12.09 -28.75
N ASP A 54 -0.93 11.20 -29.66
CA ASP A 54 -1.30 11.53 -31.03
C ASP A 54 -2.83 11.65 -31.09
N SER A 55 -3.35 12.88 -31.27
CA SER A 55 -4.79 13.13 -31.25
C SER A 55 -5.57 12.33 -32.29
N ASP A 56 -4.88 11.94 -33.37
CA ASP A 56 -5.48 11.28 -34.52
C ASP A 56 -5.41 9.74 -34.39
N LYS A 57 -4.77 9.25 -33.33
CA LYS A 57 -4.72 7.82 -32.96
C LYS A 57 -5.18 7.63 -31.52
N PRO A 58 -6.47 7.34 -31.27
CA PRO A 58 -6.95 7.10 -29.93
C PRO A 58 -6.22 5.92 -29.27
N ASN A 59 -6.24 5.92 -27.93
CA ASN A 59 -5.87 4.77 -27.09
C ASN A 59 -6.62 3.51 -27.57
N PHE A 60 -6.23 2.33 -27.11
CA PHE A 60 -6.93 1.08 -27.44
C PHE A 60 -8.45 1.22 -27.22
N THR A 61 -9.23 1.41 -28.29
CA THR A 61 -10.68 1.62 -28.18
C THR A 61 -11.37 0.35 -27.72
N THR A 62 -10.75 -0.80 -28.03
CA THR A 62 -11.26 -2.13 -27.75
C THR A 62 -10.15 -3.08 -27.32
N GLY A 63 -10.49 -4.05 -26.46
CA GLY A 63 -9.58 -5.13 -26.07
C GLY A 63 -10.30 -6.27 -25.35
N THR A 64 -9.55 -7.29 -24.93
CA THR A 64 -10.08 -8.40 -24.12
C THR A 64 -9.58 -8.29 -22.69
N TYR A 65 -10.39 -8.67 -21.69
CA TYR A 65 -10.00 -8.52 -20.29
C TYR A 65 -8.67 -9.23 -19.98
N VAL A 66 -8.51 -10.47 -20.44
CA VAL A 66 -7.29 -11.27 -20.24
C VAL A 66 -6.09 -10.66 -20.97
N GLY A 67 -6.29 -10.13 -22.19
CA GLY A 67 -5.22 -9.47 -22.95
C GLY A 67 -4.67 -8.24 -22.22
N THR A 68 -5.55 -7.37 -21.74
CA THR A 68 -5.21 -6.17 -20.96
C THR A 68 -4.61 -6.51 -19.60
N LYS A 69 -5.21 -7.43 -18.83
CA LYS A 69 -4.70 -7.91 -17.53
C LYS A 69 -3.22 -8.33 -17.61
N LYS A 70 -2.84 -8.99 -18.72
CA LYS A 70 -1.44 -9.38 -18.98
C LYS A 70 -0.59 -8.28 -19.60
N ALA A 71 -1.16 -7.41 -20.44
CA ALA A 71 -0.45 -6.24 -20.98
C ALA A 71 -0.01 -5.29 -19.85
N VAL A 72 -0.90 -4.99 -18.89
CA VAL A 72 -0.61 -4.19 -17.69
C VAL A 72 0.56 -4.80 -16.88
N SER A 73 0.55 -6.12 -16.68
CA SER A 73 1.60 -6.84 -15.94
C SER A 73 2.96 -6.80 -16.66
N GLU A 74 2.98 -6.94 -17.99
CA GLU A 74 4.21 -6.86 -18.77
C GLU A 74 4.72 -5.40 -18.88
N VAL A 75 3.84 -4.42 -19.10
CA VAL A 75 4.20 -2.99 -19.08
C VAL A 75 4.80 -2.58 -17.75
N TYR A 76 4.20 -2.97 -16.62
CA TYR A 76 4.75 -2.68 -15.29
C TYR A 76 6.13 -3.36 -15.08
N THR A 77 6.29 -4.58 -15.61
CA THR A 77 7.59 -5.29 -15.62
C THR A 77 8.65 -4.54 -16.44
N LEU A 78 8.28 -3.98 -17.59
CA LEU A 78 9.15 -3.17 -18.43
C LEU A 78 9.52 -1.85 -17.75
N ILE A 79 8.58 -1.16 -17.09
CA ILE A 79 8.85 0.04 -16.29
C ILE A 79 9.84 -0.26 -15.17
N ASN A 80 9.60 -1.31 -14.36
CA ASN A 80 10.54 -1.74 -13.31
C ASN A 80 11.93 -2.03 -13.88
N LYS A 81 12.03 -2.62 -15.08
CA LYS A 81 13.31 -2.83 -15.76
C LYS A 81 13.98 -1.52 -16.17
N THR A 82 13.24 -0.53 -16.66
CA THR A 82 13.78 0.80 -17.00
C THR A 82 14.33 1.51 -15.75
N PHE A 83 13.60 1.50 -14.63
CA PHE A 83 14.09 2.02 -13.35
C PHE A 83 15.35 1.27 -12.89
N THR A 84 15.33 -0.06 -12.95
CA THR A 84 16.49 -0.91 -12.62
C THR A 84 17.73 -0.55 -13.47
N SER A 85 17.55 -0.28 -14.77
CA SER A 85 18.64 0.16 -15.66
C SER A 85 19.13 1.58 -15.36
N PHE A 86 18.23 2.51 -15.00
CA PHE A 86 18.61 3.87 -14.56
C PHE A 86 19.49 3.82 -13.30
N PHE A 87 19.13 2.98 -12.33
CA PHE A 87 19.85 2.83 -11.06
C PHE A 87 21.25 2.22 -11.21
N ASP A 88 21.42 1.31 -12.17
CA ASP A 88 22.71 0.72 -12.54
C ASP A 88 23.63 1.75 -13.21
N VAL A 89 23.12 2.48 -14.22
CA VAL A 89 23.87 3.53 -14.92
C VAL A 89 24.32 4.66 -13.98
N HIS A 90 23.45 5.11 -13.08
CA HIS A 90 23.78 6.11 -12.06
C HIS A 90 24.53 5.55 -10.85
N GLN A 91 24.82 4.24 -10.84
CA GLN A 91 25.51 3.53 -9.77
C GLN A 91 24.88 3.76 -8.37
N PHE A 92 23.55 3.90 -8.33
CA PHE A 92 22.80 3.77 -7.08
C PHE A 92 22.76 2.31 -6.64
N GLU A 93 22.66 1.39 -7.61
CA GLU A 93 22.71 -0.06 -7.39
C GLU A 93 23.25 -0.75 -8.66
N SER A 94 24.54 -1.10 -8.66
CA SER A 94 25.20 -1.71 -9.82
C SER A 94 24.97 -3.22 -9.90
N HIS A 95 24.65 -3.76 -11.09
CA HIS A 95 24.49 -5.22 -11.27
C HIS A 95 25.82 -5.97 -11.27
N LEU A 96 26.88 -5.33 -11.75
CA LEU A 96 28.23 -5.87 -11.74
C LEU A 96 29.03 -5.26 -10.58
N PRO A 97 29.95 -6.01 -9.94
CA PRO A 97 30.83 -5.47 -8.91
C PRO A 97 31.65 -4.28 -9.44
N THR A 98 31.38 -3.09 -8.90
CA THR A 98 32.16 -1.88 -9.15
C THR A 98 33.22 -1.67 -8.06
N ALA A 99 34.18 -0.78 -8.29
CA ALA A 99 35.11 -0.36 -7.25
C ALA A 99 34.34 0.32 -6.10
N PRO A 100 34.68 0.06 -4.81
CA PRO A 100 34.05 0.74 -3.68
C PRO A 100 34.22 2.25 -3.75
N ILE A 101 33.12 3.00 -3.55
CA ILE A 101 33.14 4.46 -3.63
C ILE A 101 33.36 5.10 -2.25
N SER A 102 33.93 6.31 -2.27
CA SER A 102 34.25 7.03 -1.03
C SER A 102 32.98 7.44 -0.26
N LEU A 103 33.07 7.58 1.06
CA LEU A 103 31.92 8.06 1.85
C LEU A 103 31.49 9.49 1.46
N ALA A 104 32.40 10.32 0.94
CA ALA A 104 32.06 11.64 0.40
C ALA A 104 31.19 11.50 -0.86
N GLU A 105 31.62 10.66 -1.80
CA GLU A 105 30.87 10.36 -3.03
C GLU A 105 29.51 9.72 -2.73
N LYS A 106 29.42 8.78 -1.76
CA LYS A 106 28.14 8.23 -1.31
C LYS A 106 27.21 9.32 -0.75
N LYS A 107 27.75 10.32 -0.06
CA LYS A 107 26.96 11.47 0.45
C LYS A 107 26.51 12.42 -0.65
N GLU A 108 27.26 12.54 -1.74
CA GLU A 108 26.88 13.34 -2.90
C GLU A 108 25.82 12.63 -3.75
N ARG A 109 26.02 11.33 -4.02
CA ARG A 109 25.14 10.48 -4.82
C ARG A 109 23.80 10.24 -4.13
N PHE A 110 23.80 9.71 -2.91
CA PHE A 110 22.57 9.35 -2.20
C PHE A 110 22.00 10.57 -1.45
N GLN A 111 21.24 11.43 -2.12
CA GLN A 111 20.48 12.51 -1.48
C GLN A 111 19.05 12.07 -1.16
N PHE A 112 18.47 12.67 -0.11
CA PHE A 112 17.01 12.72 -0.02
C PHE A 112 16.45 13.71 -1.04
N GLN A 113 15.23 13.45 -1.52
CA GLN A 113 14.45 14.41 -2.30
C GLN A 113 14.20 15.71 -1.51
N ILE A 114 13.76 16.76 -2.21
CA ILE A 114 13.37 18.02 -1.58
C ILE A 114 12.16 17.75 -0.66
N PRO A 115 12.14 18.22 0.60
CA PRO A 115 11.02 17.95 1.49
C PRO A 115 9.69 18.47 0.91
N GLY A 116 8.79 17.54 0.59
CA GLY A 116 7.45 17.85 0.07
C GLY A 116 7.35 18.11 -1.44
N SER A 117 8.38 17.82 -2.25
CA SER A 117 8.31 18.05 -3.70
C SER A 117 7.23 17.25 -4.44
N ASP A 118 6.91 16.04 -3.98
CA ASP A 118 6.02 15.11 -4.70
C ASP A 118 4.90 14.48 -3.83
N GLY A 119 4.82 14.90 -2.56
CA GLY A 119 3.81 14.42 -1.59
C GLY A 119 4.15 13.11 -0.87
N TYR A 120 5.27 12.45 -1.19
CA TYR A 120 5.72 11.24 -0.47
C TYR A 120 6.59 11.56 0.77
N PRO A 121 6.79 10.59 1.68
CA PRO A 121 7.84 10.65 2.70
C PRO A 121 9.26 10.82 2.14
N PRO A 122 10.27 11.13 2.97
CA PRO A 122 11.65 11.28 2.54
C PRO A 122 12.19 10.00 1.86
N HIS A 123 12.63 10.14 0.61
CA HIS A 123 13.11 9.04 -0.23
C HIS A 123 14.26 9.51 -1.13
N LEU A 124 14.79 8.64 -1.99
CA LEU A 124 15.96 8.95 -2.82
C LEU A 124 15.62 10.03 -3.87
N SER A 125 16.47 11.04 -3.99
CA SER A 125 16.45 11.99 -5.11
C SER A 125 16.98 11.31 -6.37
N LEU A 126 16.18 11.29 -7.45
CA LEU A 126 16.65 10.78 -8.75
C LEU A 126 17.39 11.84 -9.57
N GLU A 127 17.25 13.12 -9.22
CA GLU A 127 18.06 14.20 -9.78
C GLU A 127 19.47 14.19 -9.14
N PRO A 128 20.54 13.90 -9.91
CA PRO A 128 21.91 14.06 -9.42
C PRO A 128 22.27 15.55 -9.38
N LYS A 129 22.81 16.01 -8.23
CA LYS A 129 23.31 17.39 -8.08
C LYS A 129 24.70 17.62 -8.68
N THR A 130 25.36 16.56 -9.11
CA THR A 130 26.72 16.57 -9.67
C THR A 130 26.72 15.94 -11.06
N ASP A 131 27.46 16.55 -11.96
CA ASP A 131 27.32 16.43 -13.41
C ASP A 131 27.95 15.15 -14.01
N PHE A 132 28.00 14.08 -13.22
CA PHE A 132 28.79 12.86 -13.47
C PHE A 132 28.49 12.15 -14.81
N LEU A 133 27.31 12.37 -15.40
CA LEU A 133 26.85 11.71 -16.63
C LEU A 133 26.13 12.66 -17.61
N HIS A 134 26.47 13.96 -17.62
CA HIS A 134 25.80 14.99 -18.47
C HIS A 134 25.76 14.68 -19.98
N SER A 135 26.59 13.74 -20.47
CA SER A 135 26.59 13.26 -21.85
C SER A 135 25.45 12.30 -22.21
N LEU A 136 24.76 11.71 -21.22
CA LEU A 136 23.76 10.66 -21.43
C LEU A 136 22.30 11.15 -21.29
N LYS A 137 21.87 12.02 -22.23
CA LYS A 137 20.45 12.47 -22.37
C LYS A 137 19.40 11.34 -22.46
N ILE A 138 19.84 10.09 -22.65
CA ILE A 138 18.98 8.90 -22.71
C ILE A 138 18.48 8.50 -21.30
N PHE A 139 19.21 8.82 -20.24
CA PHE A 139 18.90 8.40 -18.86
C PHE A 139 18.50 9.56 -17.94
N GLN A 140 17.75 10.56 -18.44
CA GLN A 140 17.17 11.59 -17.58
C GLN A 140 16.05 11.01 -16.70
N ALA A 141 15.92 11.51 -15.47
CA ALA A 141 14.86 11.07 -14.55
C ALA A 141 13.46 11.43 -15.07
N ASP A 142 13.31 12.56 -15.77
CA ASP A 142 12.03 13.04 -16.28
C ASP A 142 11.44 12.07 -17.33
N ARG A 143 12.28 11.61 -18.27
CA ARG A 143 11.96 10.53 -19.23
C ARG A 143 11.53 9.22 -18.55
N LEU A 144 12.03 8.95 -17.35
CA LEU A 144 11.67 7.77 -16.58
C LEU A 144 10.25 7.92 -15.99
N PHE A 145 9.92 9.10 -15.46
CA PHE A 145 8.55 9.44 -15.04
C PHE A 145 7.56 9.48 -16.21
N ALA A 146 7.99 9.94 -17.39
CA ALA A 146 7.19 9.91 -18.63
C ALA A 146 6.72 8.49 -19.02
N THR A 147 7.41 7.43 -18.59
CA THR A 147 6.94 6.04 -18.82
C THR A 147 5.77 5.62 -17.94
N ALA A 148 5.49 6.33 -16.85
CA ALA A 148 4.52 5.87 -15.86
C ALA A 148 3.08 5.74 -16.36
N PRO A 149 2.49 6.71 -17.10
CA PRO A 149 1.07 6.61 -17.47
C PRO A 149 0.82 5.60 -18.60
N ILE A 150 1.85 5.00 -19.20
CA ILE A 150 1.74 3.87 -20.14
C ILE A 150 0.92 2.72 -19.52
N VAL A 151 1.00 2.52 -18.20
CA VAL A 151 0.21 1.53 -17.45
C VAL A 151 -1.30 1.73 -17.63
N GLN A 152 -1.79 2.97 -17.70
CA GLN A 152 -3.20 3.26 -17.95
C GLN A 152 -3.55 3.16 -19.43
N LYS A 153 -2.65 3.60 -20.31
CA LYS A 153 -2.90 3.67 -21.77
C LYS A 153 -3.10 2.30 -22.43
N VAL A 154 -2.68 1.20 -21.80
CA VAL A 154 -2.98 -0.18 -22.24
C VAL A 154 -4.35 -0.71 -21.77
N ILE A 155 -5.09 0.04 -20.95
CA ILE A 155 -6.45 -0.30 -20.54
C ILE A 155 -7.40 0.27 -21.60
N PRO A 156 -8.19 -0.57 -22.31
CA PRO A 156 -9.03 -0.11 -23.38
C PRO A 156 -10.29 0.57 -22.87
N GLU A 157 -10.87 1.46 -23.68
CA GLU A 157 -12.14 2.13 -23.37
C GLU A 157 -13.30 1.14 -23.22
N LYS A 158 -13.28 0.06 -24.03
CA LYS A 158 -14.29 -1.00 -24.00
C LYS A 158 -13.66 -2.39 -24.07
N PHE A 159 -14.05 -3.25 -23.14
CA PHE A 159 -13.80 -4.68 -23.28
C PHE A 159 -14.82 -5.31 -24.23
N LEU A 160 -14.33 -5.96 -25.29
CA LEU A 160 -15.12 -6.75 -26.23
C LEU A 160 -15.39 -8.17 -25.73
N ASP A 161 -14.42 -8.73 -25.00
CA ASP A 161 -14.46 -10.11 -24.54
C ASP A 161 -14.22 -10.25 -23.04
N PHE A 162 -15.16 -10.97 -22.45
CA PHE A 162 -15.36 -11.31 -21.05
C PHE A 162 -15.52 -12.83 -20.85
N LEU A 163 -15.57 -13.63 -21.93
CA LEU A 163 -16.01 -15.05 -22.03
C LEU A 163 -15.38 -16.05 -21.04
N TYR A 164 -14.30 -15.68 -20.35
CA TYR A 164 -13.53 -16.58 -19.49
C TYR A 164 -13.08 -16.00 -18.14
N ASP A 165 -13.02 -14.67 -17.99
CA ASP A 165 -12.36 -14.00 -16.85
C ASP A 165 -13.07 -12.67 -16.53
N GLU A 166 -14.40 -12.62 -16.65
CA GLU A 166 -15.17 -11.46 -16.20
C GLU A 166 -15.40 -11.55 -14.69
N PRO A 167 -14.81 -10.65 -13.88
CA PRO A 167 -15.04 -10.62 -12.43
C PRO A 167 -16.43 -10.08 -12.08
N ASN A 168 -17.04 -9.30 -12.97
CA ASN A 168 -18.28 -8.55 -12.76
C ASN A 168 -19.53 -9.39 -13.11
N GLN A 169 -19.58 -10.65 -12.68
CA GLN A 169 -20.73 -11.51 -12.93
C GLN A 169 -21.96 -11.06 -12.13
N ARG A 170 -23.15 -11.37 -12.67
CA ARG A 170 -24.44 -10.98 -12.06
C ARG A 170 -24.79 -11.72 -10.76
N SER A 171 -23.99 -12.70 -10.32
CA SER A 171 -24.19 -13.41 -9.06
C SER A 171 -22.89 -14.00 -8.52
N PHE A 172 -22.77 -14.11 -7.19
CA PHE A 172 -21.61 -14.72 -6.53
C PHE A 172 -21.33 -16.15 -6.99
N ALA A 173 -22.36 -16.98 -7.16
CA ALA A 173 -22.22 -18.35 -7.65
C ALA A 173 -21.54 -18.42 -9.04
N LEU A 174 -21.76 -17.41 -9.90
CA LEU A 174 -21.13 -17.33 -11.21
C LEU A 174 -19.69 -16.77 -11.11
N ILE A 175 -19.42 -15.78 -10.25
CA ILE A 175 -18.05 -15.33 -9.91
C ILE A 175 -17.21 -16.53 -9.45
N GLU A 176 -17.72 -17.32 -8.50
CA GLU A 176 -17.02 -18.50 -7.99
C GLU A 176 -16.80 -19.58 -9.06
N SER A 177 -17.79 -19.78 -9.95
CA SER A 177 -17.68 -20.73 -11.06
C SER A 177 -16.55 -20.34 -12.01
N VAL A 178 -16.48 -19.06 -12.37
CA VAL A 178 -15.39 -18.48 -13.17
C VAL A 178 -14.05 -18.61 -12.44
N ASN A 179 -13.97 -18.27 -11.15
CA ASN A 179 -12.75 -18.39 -10.34
C ASN A 179 -12.21 -19.83 -10.30
N ARG A 180 -13.08 -20.81 -10.03
CA ARG A 180 -12.71 -22.24 -10.05
C ARG A 180 -12.20 -22.67 -11.42
N LYS A 181 -12.92 -22.32 -12.49
CA LYS A 181 -12.51 -22.63 -13.87
C LYS A 181 -11.14 -22.03 -14.22
N LEU A 182 -10.88 -20.78 -13.86
CA LEU A 182 -9.60 -20.12 -14.10
C LEU A 182 -8.44 -20.77 -13.34
N PHE A 183 -8.68 -21.21 -12.11
CA PHE A 183 -7.72 -21.95 -11.30
C PHE A 183 -7.43 -23.34 -11.88
N ASP A 184 -8.48 -24.11 -12.21
CA ASP A 184 -8.37 -25.46 -12.79
C ASP A 184 -7.67 -25.44 -14.16
N GLU A 185 -7.96 -24.44 -15.00
CA GLU A 185 -7.30 -24.23 -16.30
C GLU A 185 -5.90 -23.59 -16.17
N ARG A 186 -5.48 -23.15 -14.97
CA ARG A 186 -4.24 -22.41 -14.69
C ARG A 186 -4.06 -21.15 -15.55
N ARG A 187 -5.13 -20.39 -15.75
CA ARG A 187 -5.19 -19.24 -16.67
C ARG A 187 -5.10 -17.87 -16.01
N ASP A 188 -5.29 -17.80 -14.70
CA ASP A 188 -5.09 -16.57 -13.93
C ASP A 188 -3.60 -16.15 -13.89
N ILE A 189 -3.30 -14.92 -13.44
CA ILE A 189 -1.92 -14.48 -13.19
C ILE A 189 -1.28 -15.35 -12.10
N GLY A 190 -2.05 -15.68 -11.06
CA GLY A 190 -1.65 -16.61 -10.01
C GLY A 190 -1.77 -18.07 -10.46
N LYS A 191 -0.73 -18.87 -10.18
CA LYS A 191 -0.77 -20.34 -10.36
C LYS A 191 -1.15 -21.11 -9.08
N MET A 192 -1.40 -20.39 -7.99
CA MET A 192 -1.75 -20.93 -6.67
C MET A 192 -3.22 -20.66 -6.35
N ALA A 193 -3.78 -21.48 -5.45
CA ALA A 193 -5.15 -21.31 -4.99
C ALA A 193 -5.34 -19.98 -4.28
N ASN A 194 -6.40 -19.25 -4.61
CA ASN A 194 -6.83 -18.03 -3.92
C ASN A 194 -7.95 -18.36 -2.91
N ILE A 195 -8.34 -17.38 -2.08
CA ILE A 195 -9.36 -17.60 -1.04
C ILE A 195 -10.71 -18.09 -1.59
N GLY A 196 -11.09 -17.64 -2.79
CA GLY A 196 -12.32 -18.05 -3.48
C GLY A 196 -12.30 -19.47 -4.07
N THR A 197 -11.22 -20.24 -3.91
CA THR A 197 -11.27 -21.69 -4.17
C THR A 197 -11.92 -22.46 -3.01
N ARG A 198 -12.03 -21.85 -1.83
CA ARG A 198 -12.82 -22.39 -0.71
C ARG A 198 -14.31 -22.23 -1.01
N LYS A 199 -15.13 -23.20 -0.59
CA LYS A 199 -16.61 -23.10 -0.68
C LYS A 199 -17.21 -22.18 0.40
N ASP A 200 -16.48 -21.98 1.47
CA ASP A 200 -16.85 -21.25 2.68
C ASP A 200 -16.03 -19.96 2.86
N TRP A 201 -15.54 -19.38 1.76
CA TRP A 201 -14.66 -18.20 1.76
C TRP A 201 -15.28 -16.97 2.45
N TYR A 202 -16.60 -16.92 2.50
CA TYR A 202 -17.42 -15.88 3.14
C TYR A 202 -17.78 -16.19 4.60
N SER A 203 -17.30 -17.29 5.18
CA SER A 203 -17.62 -17.68 6.57
C SER A 203 -16.90 -16.80 7.60
N ASP A 204 -17.51 -16.66 8.78
CA ASP A 204 -16.94 -15.95 9.92
C ASP A 204 -15.54 -16.46 10.31
N GLU A 205 -15.33 -17.78 10.23
CA GLU A 205 -14.04 -18.42 10.51
C GLU A 205 -12.97 -17.94 9.52
N VAL A 206 -13.25 -18.01 8.22
CA VAL A 206 -12.31 -17.60 7.17
C VAL A 206 -12.08 -16.09 7.17
N TYR A 207 -13.12 -15.29 7.46
CA TYR A 207 -13.03 -13.85 7.62
C TYR A 207 -12.13 -13.46 8.81
N ALA A 208 -12.38 -14.01 10.00
CA ALA A 208 -11.60 -13.68 11.18
C ALA A 208 -10.17 -14.24 11.12
N GLN A 209 -9.97 -15.45 10.57
CA GLN A 209 -8.64 -16.06 10.44
C GLN A 209 -7.69 -15.23 9.56
N GLN A 210 -8.19 -14.42 8.62
CA GLN A 210 -7.37 -13.48 7.86
C GLN A 210 -6.71 -12.40 8.73
N GLN A 211 -7.24 -12.09 9.92
CA GLN A 211 -6.59 -11.14 10.84
C GLN A 211 -5.31 -11.73 11.49
N PHE A 212 -5.11 -13.04 11.40
CA PHE A 212 -3.95 -13.77 11.94
C PHE A 212 -3.02 -14.34 10.88
N THR A 213 -3.54 -14.69 9.70
CA THR A 213 -2.79 -15.36 8.62
C THR A 213 -3.09 -14.84 7.22
N GLY A 214 -3.83 -13.74 7.10
CA GLY A 214 -3.99 -13.01 5.83
C GLY A 214 -2.80 -12.09 5.55
N VAL A 215 -2.99 -11.13 4.64
CA VAL A 215 -1.94 -10.18 4.22
C VAL A 215 -1.64 -9.11 5.27
N ASN A 216 -2.60 -8.81 6.16
CA ASN A 216 -2.44 -7.90 7.28
C ASN A 216 -2.56 -8.60 8.65
N PRO A 217 -1.56 -9.39 9.07
CA PRO A 217 -1.59 -10.10 10.35
C PRO A 217 -1.03 -9.27 11.53
N VAL A 218 -0.76 -7.98 11.34
CA VAL A 218 0.02 -7.15 12.28
C VAL A 218 -0.76 -6.02 12.96
N THR A 219 -2.01 -5.75 12.58
CA THR A 219 -2.76 -4.61 13.14
C THR A 219 -3.85 -4.96 14.15
N ILE A 220 -4.31 -6.22 14.19
CA ILE A 220 -5.28 -6.66 15.21
C ILE A 220 -4.62 -6.59 16.59
N LYS A 221 -5.34 -6.08 17.59
CA LYS A 221 -4.84 -5.85 18.96
C LYS A 221 -5.92 -6.14 20.00
N LYS A 222 -5.56 -6.40 21.26
CA LYS A 222 -6.52 -6.56 22.35
C LYS A 222 -7.39 -5.30 22.47
N ALA A 223 -8.71 -5.49 22.63
CA ALA A 223 -9.65 -4.38 22.70
C ALA A 223 -9.42 -3.55 23.97
N SER A 224 -9.42 -2.22 23.84
CA SER A 224 -9.33 -1.33 24.99
C SER A 224 -10.70 -1.21 25.69
N LYS A 225 -10.70 -0.77 26.95
CA LYS A 225 -11.95 -0.61 27.73
C LYS A 225 -12.93 0.34 27.04
N GLU A 226 -12.40 1.38 26.39
CA GLU A 226 -13.18 2.38 25.65
C GLU A 226 -13.87 1.75 24.44
N TRP A 227 -13.18 0.88 23.68
CA TRP A 227 -13.81 0.14 22.58
C TRP A 227 -14.88 -0.83 23.08
N ILE A 228 -14.60 -1.59 24.15
CA ILE A 228 -15.58 -2.52 24.76
C ILE A 228 -16.83 -1.77 25.21
N GLN A 229 -16.67 -0.63 25.90
CA GLN A 229 -17.77 0.24 26.32
C GLN A 229 -18.59 0.78 25.15
N GLN A 230 -17.95 1.21 24.06
CA GLN A 230 -18.67 1.68 22.87
C GLN A 230 -19.50 0.55 22.23
N PHE A 231 -18.93 -0.64 22.03
CA PHE A 231 -19.68 -1.77 21.48
C PHE A 231 -20.84 -2.20 22.40
N LYS A 232 -20.67 -2.16 23.73
CA LYS A 232 -21.78 -2.38 24.67
C LYS A 232 -22.85 -1.30 24.57
N ALA A 233 -22.47 -0.02 24.49
CA ALA A 233 -23.43 1.08 24.34
C ALA A 233 -24.27 0.93 23.06
N ALA A 234 -23.65 0.56 21.94
CA ALA A 234 -24.35 0.27 20.69
C ALA A 234 -25.26 -0.97 20.79
N GLY A 235 -24.78 -2.06 21.40
CA GLY A 235 -25.59 -3.26 21.64
C GLY A 235 -26.84 -2.96 22.46
N SER A 236 -26.71 -2.17 23.53
CA SER A 236 -27.83 -1.71 24.37
C SER A 236 -28.80 -0.82 23.60
N ALA A 237 -28.29 0.16 22.83
CA ALA A 237 -29.13 1.05 22.01
C ALA A 237 -29.90 0.30 20.91
N GLN A 238 -29.36 -0.82 20.41
CA GLN A 238 -30.01 -1.70 19.43
C GLN A 238 -30.85 -2.82 20.04
N GLY A 239 -30.94 -2.92 21.37
CA GLY A 239 -31.67 -3.99 22.07
C GLY A 239 -31.08 -5.39 21.89
N LYS A 240 -29.77 -5.51 21.62
CA LYS A 240 -29.07 -6.77 21.31
C LYS A 240 -28.58 -7.49 22.56
N THR A 241 -29.51 -7.85 23.45
CA THR A 241 -29.23 -8.45 24.76
C THR A 241 -28.35 -9.71 24.69
N GLU A 242 -28.52 -10.55 23.68
CA GLU A 242 -27.74 -11.78 23.48
C GLU A 242 -26.28 -11.46 23.11
N ALA A 243 -26.07 -10.47 22.24
CA ALA A 243 -24.72 -10.03 21.86
C ALA A 243 -23.98 -9.37 23.04
N LEU A 244 -24.70 -8.64 23.89
CA LEU A 244 -24.13 -8.08 25.12
C LEU A 244 -23.60 -9.16 26.07
N LYS A 245 -24.35 -10.25 26.27
CA LYS A 245 -23.91 -11.41 27.08
C LYS A 245 -22.63 -12.03 26.53
N VAL A 246 -22.55 -12.22 25.20
CA VAL A 246 -21.34 -12.75 24.55
C VAL A 246 -20.15 -11.81 24.72
N ILE A 247 -20.34 -10.48 24.60
CA ILE A 247 -19.30 -9.49 24.88
C ILE A 247 -18.87 -9.52 26.36
N GLU A 248 -19.79 -9.71 27.30
CA GLU A 248 -19.50 -9.84 28.73
C GLU A 248 -18.82 -11.17 29.10
N GLU A 249 -19.05 -12.24 28.35
CA GLU A 249 -18.33 -13.51 28.44
C GLU A 249 -16.90 -13.37 27.90
N ALA A 250 -16.75 -12.77 26.73
CA ALA A 250 -15.45 -12.50 26.10
C ALA A 250 -14.61 -11.46 26.85
N GLU A 251 -15.23 -10.52 27.57
CA GLU A 251 -14.51 -9.61 28.47
C GLU A 251 -14.01 -10.35 29.71
N ARG A 252 -14.83 -11.23 30.30
CA ARG A 252 -14.45 -12.05 31.46
C ARG A 252 -13.34 -13.05 31.17
N ASP A 253 -13.27 -13.59 29.94
CA ASP A 253 -12.18 -14.48 29.53
C ASP A 253 -10.96 -13.73 28.93
N GLU A 254 -10.96 -12.39 28.97
CA GLU A 254 -9.95 -11.50 28.39
C GLU A 254 -9.71 -11.68 26.87
N GLY A 255 -10.68 -12.24 26.15
CA GLY A 255 -10.60 -12.62 24.75
C GLY A 255 -11.04 -11.58 23.74
N LEU A 256 -11.36 -10.34 24.13
CA LEU A 256 -11.78 -9.31 23.18
C LEU A 256 -10.59 -8.70 22.43
N TYR A 257 -10.65 -8.74 21.10
CA TYR A 257 -9.69 -8.13 20.18
C TYR A 257 -10.40 -7.19 19.20
N VAL A 258 -9.69 -6.20 18.70
CA VAL A 258 -10.20 -5.19 17.76
C VAL A 258 -9.26 -5.02 16.57
N GLN A 259 -9.84 -4.93 15.38
CA GLN A 259 -9.19 -4.37 14.19
C GLN A 259 -9.77 -2.97 13.99
N ASP A 260 -8.90 -1.96 14.06
CA ASP A 260 -9.27 -0.56 14.25
C ASP A 260 -8.74 0.30 13.08
N CYS A 261 -9.65 0.71 12.19
CA CYS A 261 -9.36 1.61 11.07
C CYS A 261 -10.04 2.97 11.24
N SER A 262 -10.50 3.31 12.46
CA SER A 262 -11.17 4.59 12.78
C SER A 262 -10.32 5.82 12.44
N TYR A 263 -9.00 5.68 12.46
CA TYR A 263 -8.03 6.72 12.15
C TYR A 263 -8.00 7.16 10.67
N PHE A 264 -8.63 6.41 9.76
CA PHE A 264 -8.54 6.67 8.31
C PHE A 264 -8.97 8.08 7.91
N ARG A 265 -10.03 8.62 8.52
CA ARG A 265 -10.56 9.97 8.24
C ARG A 265 -9.53 11.05 8.55
N LYS A 266 -9.00 11.01 9.78
CA LYS A 266 -7.91 11.87 10.24
C LYS A 266 -6.65 11.76 9.38
N PHE A 267 -6.29 10.55 8.94
CA PHE A 267 -5.08 10.31 8.15
C PHE A 267 -5.24 10.75 6.68
N ALA A 268 -6.43 10.53 6.10
CA ALA A 268 -6.78 11.03 4.78
C ALA A 268 -7.06 12.55 4.77
N GLY A 269 -7.19 13.19 5.93
CA GLY A 269 -7.54 14.62 6.06
C GLY A 269 -8.96 14.90 5.55
N VAL A 270 -9.91 14.03 5.89
CA VAL A 270 -11.34 14.13 5.55
C VAL A 270 -12.10 14.39 6.85
N GLU A 271 -13.03 15.35 6.80
CA GLU A 271 -13.80 15.73 7.99
C GLU A 271 -14.71 14.59 8.45
N GLN A 272 -15.05 14.60 9.74
CA GLN A 272 -15.55 13.38 10.40
C GLN A 272 -16.92 12.89 9.84
N GLU A 273 -17.75 13.79 9.31
CA GLU A 273 -19.05 13.47 8.68
C GLU A 273 -19.00 13.35 7.14
N GLU A 274 -17.90 13.74 6.48
CA GLU A 274 -17.80 13.69 5.02
C GLU A 274 -17.63 12.26 4.48
N PRO A 275 -18.15 11.91 3.29
CA PRO A 275 -17.91 10.58 2.73
C PRO A 275 -16.43 10.41 2.33
N LEU A 276 -15.78 9.34 2.81
CA LEU A 276 -14.53 8.85 2.24
C LEU A 276 -14.82 8.35 0.82
N LYS A 277 -14.34 9.08 -0.21
CA LYS A 277 -14.59 8.76 -1.61
C LYS A 277 -13.40 9.08 -2.52
N SER A 278 -13.37 8.44 -3.70
CA SER A 278 -12.45 8.76 -4.80
C SER A 278 -12.71 10.14 -5.40
N ASP A 279 -11.71 10.68 -6.11
CA ASP A 279 -11.82 11.95 -6.84
C ASP A 279 -12.97 11.97 -7.87
N ASP A 280 -13.27 10.82 -8.49
CA ASP A 280 -14.38 10.66 -9.43
C ASP A 280 -15.74 10.36 -8.77
N GLY A 281 -15.77 10.22 -7.44
CA GLY A 281 -16.96 9.91 -6.65
C GLY A 281 -17.55 8.50 -6.85
N LYS A 282 -16.88 7.60 -7.59
CA LYS A 282 -17.39 6.25 -7.91
C LYS A 282 -16.90 5.15 -6.97
N ARG A 283 -15.98 5.44 -6.06
CA ARG A 283 -15.46 4.51 -5.06
C ARG A 283 -15.58 5.13 -3.67
N PHE A 284 -15.80 4.30 -2.67
CA PHE A 284 -16.01 4.72 -1.29
C PHE A 284 -15.05 3.97 -0.36
N GLY A 285 -14.42 4.70 0.55
CA GLY A 285 -13.64 4.15 1.66
C GLY A 285 -14.50 4.03 2.91
N CYS A 286 -13.97 3.38 3.95
CA CYS A 286 -14.66 3.28 5.23
C CYS A 286 -13.69 3.14 6.40
N ALA A 287 -13.87 3.95 7.45
CA ALA A 287 -13.06 3.94 8.67
C ALA A 287 -13.60 2.89 9.66
N SER A 288 -13.63 1.63 9.24
CA SER A 288 -14.32 0.56 9.99
C SER A 288 -13.66 0.23 11.33
N VAL A 289 -14.42 -0.34 12.25
CA VAL A 289 -13.86 -0.99 13.46
C VAL A 289 -14.54 -2.34 13.66
N SER A 290 -13.78 -3.42 13.79
CA SER A 290 -14.31 -4.78 13.99
C SER A 290 -13.90 -5.33 15.35
N LEU A 291 -14.87 -5.77 16.15
CA LEU A 291 -14.66 -6.49 17.41
C LEU A 291 -14.67 -8.01 17.16
N PHE A 292 -13.78 -8.73 17.84
CA PHE A 292 -13.65 -10.18 17.78
C PHE A 292 -13.52 -10.79 19.18
N HIS A 293 -13.93 -12.05 19.32
CA HIS A 293 -13.65 -12.90 20.48
C HIS A 293 -12.65 -13.99 20.09
N LEU A 294 -11.50 -14.03 20.75
CA LEU A 294 -10.55 -15.12 20.69
C LEU A 294 -10.88 -16.16 21.77
N LEU A 295 -11.60 -17.20 21.35
CA LEU A 295 -12.04 -18.29 22.20
C LEU A 295 -10.84 -19.06 22.79
N PRO A 296 -10.96 -19.68 23.98
CA PRO A 296 -9.92 -20.55 24.56
C PRO A 296 -9.52 -21.74 23.66
N SER A 297 -10.37 -22.10 22.70
CA SER A 297 -10.10 -23.10 21.66
C SER A 297 -9.01 -22.68 20.66
N GLY A 298 -8.76 -21.37 20.50
CA GLY A 298 -7.92 -20.81 19.45
C GLY A 298 -8.68 -20.27 18.22
N ALA A 299 -10.01 -20.43 18.18
CA ALA A 299 -10.85 -19.83 17.15
C ALA A 299 -11.07 -18.33 17.43
N LEU A 300 -10.88 -17.49 16.41
CA LEU A 300 -11.24 -16.07 16.43
C LEU A 300 -12.61 -15.91 15.76
N HIS A 301 -13.57 -15.29 16.45
CA HIS A 301 -14.95 -15.12 15.96
C HIS A 301 -15.33 -13.64 15.93
N PRO A 302 -15.92 -13.10 14.84
CA PRO A 302 -16.34 -11.70 14.76
C PRO A 302 -17.60 -11.45 15.59
N LEU A 303 -17.59 -10.41 16.44
CA LEU A 303 -18.71 -10.06 17.33
C LEU A 303 -19.48 -8.80 16.91
N ALA A 304 -18.83 -7.84 16.25
CA ALA A 304 -19.45 -6.61 15.78
C ALA A 304 -18.56 -5.92 14.74
N ILE A 305 -19.17 -5.18 13.81
CA ILE A 305 -18.45 -4.34 12.85
C ILE A 305 -19.17 -2.99 12.71
N ILE A 306 -18.47 -1.91 13.03
CA ILE A 306 -18.79 -0.55 12.61
C ILE A 306 -18.28 -0.42 11.17
N LEU A 307 -19.13 -0.08 10.21
CA LEU A 307 -18.71 0.05 8.80
C LEU A 307 -17.78 1.25 8.60
N ASP A 308 -18.21 2.42 9.07
CA ASP A 308 -17.48 3.68 8.95
C ASP A 308 -17.71 4.50 10.23
N TYR A 309 -16.63 4.85 10.93
CA TYR A 309 -16.68 5.49 12.25
C TYR A 309 -16.64 7.03 12.13
N THR A 310 -17.76 7.70 12.41
CA THR A 310 -18.02 9.10 11.98
C THR A 310 -18.23 10.15 13.09
N THR A 311 -18.19 9.79 14.37
CA THR A 311 -18.03 10.71 15.54
C THR A 311 -18.17 9.89 16.81
N ASN A 312 -19.23 9.08 16.85
CA ASN A 312 -19.52 8.11 17.89
C ASN A 312 -20.21 6.90 17.25
N ILE A 313 -20.34 5.80 18.01
CA ILE A 313 -20.91 4.56 17.51
C ILE A 313 -22.43 4.63 17.24
N THR A 314 -23.17 5.58 17.83
CA THR A 314 -24.63 5.68 17.64
C THR A 314 -25.02 6.43 16.37
N THR A 315 -24.14 7.27 15.82
CA THR A 315 -24.28 7.87 14.47
C THR A 315 -23.57 7.07 13.37
N SER A 316 -22.79 6.04 13.73
CA SER A 316 -22.05 5.19 12.80
C SER A 316 -22.86 3.95 12.41
N LEU A 317 -22.92 3.63 11.10
CA LEU A 317 -23.63 2.44 10.63
C LEU A 317 -22.88 1.16 11.05
N THR A 318 -23.49 0.37 11.93
CA THR A 318 -22.95 -0.90 12.42
C THR A 318 -23.59 -2.06 11.64
N LEU A 319 -22.84 -2.68 10.73
CA LEU A 319 -23.24 -3.85 9.92
C LEU A 319 -22.07 -4.83 9.79
N PHE A 320 -22.39 -6.12 9.77
CA PHE A 320 -21.43 -7.23 9.79
C PHE A 320 -20.90 -7.62 8.39
N ASN A 321 -20.14 -6.76 7.68
CA ASN A 321 -19.21 -7.15 6.59
C ASN A 321 -18.21 -6.02 6.22
N ARG A 322 -17.19 -6.25 5.36
CA ARG A 322 -16.01 -5.37 5.19
C ARG A 322 -15.66 -4.86 3.78
N LEU A 323 -14.93 -3.72 3.75
CA LEU A 323 -14.07 -3.23 2.64
C LEU A 323 -12.72 -2.59 3.10
N SER A 324 -12.53 -2.32 4.39
CA SER A 324 -11.52 -1.40 4.94
C SER A 324 -10.08 -1.90 5.04
N ASP A 325 -9.88 -3.21 5.24
CA ASP A 325 -8.56 -3.77 5.58
C ASP A 325 -7.52 -3.57 4.46
N TRP A 326 -7.99 -3.48 3.21
CA TRP A 326 -7.16 -3.24 2.05
C TRP A 326 -6.39 -1.91 2.14
N HIS A 327 -7.01 -0.83 2.64
CA HIS A 327 -6.33 0.46 2.81
C HIS A 327 -5.27 0.40 3.93
N ALA A 328 -5.55 -0.30 5.02
CA ALA A 328 -4.58 -0.50 6.11
C ALA A 328 -3.40 -1.36 5.65
N HIS A 329 -3.69 -2.40 4.87
CA HIS A 329 -2.68 -3.26 4.25
C HIS A 329 -1.82 -2.49 3.24
N GLU A 330 -2.39 -2.08 2.10
CA GLU A 330 -1.57 -1.60 0.96
C GLU A 330 -0.88 -0.27 1.25
N LEU A 331 -1.58 0.71 1.85
CA LEU A 331 -1.00 2.04 2.09
C LEU A 331 -0.19 2.09 3.39
N GLY A 332 -0.58 1.32 4.41
CA GLY A 332 0.09 1.27 5.71
C GLY A 332 1.16 0.19 5.77
N VAL A 333 0.73 -1.04 6.06
CA VAL A 333 1.61 -2.18 6.39
C VAL A 333 2.56 -2.56 5.26
N HIS A 334 2.08 -2.58 4.02
CA HIS A 334 2.88 -2.97 2.85
C HIS A 334 3.72 -1.79 2.37
N LEU A 335 3.14 -0.77 1.74
CA LEU A 335 3.91 0.33 1.15
C LEU A 335 4.73 1.10 2.20
N THR A 336 4.12 1.49 3.31
CA THR A 336 4.80 2.41 4.23
C THR A 336 5.72 1.69 5.19
N HIS A 337 5.22 0.70 5.94
CA HIS A 337 5.97 0.07 7.03
C HIS A 337 7.10 -0.86 6.54
N THR A 338 7.07 -1.32 5.28
CA THR A 338 8.24 -2.00 4.67
C THR A 338 8.97 -1.08 3.70
N HIS A 339 8.41 -0.78 2.53
CA HIS A 339 9.15 -0.15 1.43
C HIS A 339 9.68 1.25 1.78
N LEU A 340 8.83 2.17 2.25
CA LEU A 340 9.23 3.57 2.45
C LEU A 340 10.11 3.76 3.69
N ILE A 341 9.81 3.08 4.81
CA ILE A 341 10.67 3.10 6.00
C ILE A 341 12.06 2.52 5.69
N GLU A 342 12.13 1.40 4.98
CA GLU A 342 13.41 0.78 4.62
C GLU A 342 14.22 1.67 3.65
N GLU A 343 13.58 2.35 2.69
CA GLU A 343 14.29 3.29 1.80
C GLU A 343 14.97 4.44 2.56
N GLY A 344 14.32 4.99 3.59
CA GLY A 344 14.94 5.97 4.49
C GLY A 344 16.20 5.43 5.16
N ILE A 345 16.17 4.16 5.61
CA ILE A 345 17.30 3.46 6.23
C ILE A 345 18.40 3.16 5.22
N ILE A 346 18.07 2.75 3.99
CA ILE A 346 19.04 2.51 2.91
C ILE A 346 19.81 3.79 2.60
N ILE A 347 19.10 4.91 2.36
CA ILE A 347 19.72 6.20 2.04
C ILE A 347 20.61 6.67 3.20
N ALA A 348 20.10 6.60 4.43
CA ALA A 348 20.89 6.95 5.61
C ALA A 348 22.13 6.05 5.77
N SER A 349 22.04 4.76 5.43
CA SER A 349 23.16 3.81 5.47
C SER A 349 24.22 4.13 4.43
N HIS A 350 23.84 4.39 3.18
CA HIS A 350 24.79 4.79 2.14
C HIS A 350 25.51 6.09 2.50
N ARG A 351 24.78 7.09 3.02
CA ARG A 351 25.35 8.40 3.40
C ARG A 351 26.25 8.38 4.63
N ASN A 352 26.08 7.44 5.55
CA ASN A 352 26.79 7.47 6.84
C ASN A 352 27.78 6.32 7.05
N LEU A 353 27.65 5.20 6.34
CA LEU A 353 28.50 4.02 6.52
C LEU A 353 29.40 3.80 5.29
N PRO A 354 30.74 3.73 5.47
CA PRO A 354 31.65 3.21 4.46
C PRO A 354 31.25 1.82 3.96
N GLU A 355 31.59 1.44 2.73
CA GLU A 355 31.26 0.11 2.20
C GLU A 355 31.97 -1.04 2.93
N ASP A 356 33.14 -0.78 3.50
CA ASP A 356 33.86 -1.78 4.27
C ASP A 356 33.29 -1.99 5.69
N HIS A 357 32.42 -1.07 6.15
CA HIS A 357 31.84 -1.04 7.49
C HIS A 357 31.00 -2.31 7.76
N PRO A 358 31.22 -3.03 8.88
CA PRO A 358 30.55 -4.30 9.15
C PRO A 358 29.02 -4.25 9.11
N VAL A 359 28.39 -3.17 9.60
CA VAL A 359 26.93 -3.00 9.52
C VAL A 359 26.45 -2.81 8.08
N PHE A 360 27.22 -2.10 7.24
CA PHE A 360 26.85 -1.90 5.83
C PHE A 360 26.90 -3.23 5.07
N LYS A 361 27.99 -4.00 5.24
CA LYS A 361 28.14 -5.35 4.66
C LYS A 361 27.09 -6.36 5.14
N LEU A 362 26.60 -6.21 6.37
CA LEU A 362 25.54 -7.05 6.92
C LEU A 362 24.18 -6.73 6.30
N LEU A 363 23.86 -5.45 6.12
CA LEU A 363 22.53 -5.01 5.71
C LEU A 363 22.36 -4.89 4.19
N SER A 364 23.38 -4.47 3.45
CA SER A 364 23.27 -4.21 2.01
C SER A 364 22.80 -5.38 1.13
N PRO A 365 23.07 -6.67 1.43
CA PRO A 365 22.50 -7.78 0.67
C PRO A 365 20.97 -7.87 0.77
N HIS A 366 20.35 -7.26 1.78
CA HIS A 366 18.90 -7.25 1.99
C HIS A 366 18.19 -6.08 1.28
N TRP A 367 18.93 -5.16 0.67
CA TRP A 367 18.41 -3.95 0.04
C TRP A 367 18.32 -4.02 -1.49
N LEU A 368 18.81 -5.12 -2.07
CA LEU A 368 18.90 -5.33 -3.50
C LEU A 368 17.53 -5.16 -4.19
N LYS A 369 17.47 -4.21 -5.14
CA LYS A 369 16.33 -3.77 -5.94
C LYS A 369 15.25 -2.96 -5.21
N THR A 370 15.40 -2.69 -3.91
CA THR A 370 14.40 -1.92 -3.15
C THR A 370 14.28 -0.49 -3.68
N LEU A 371 15.39 0.22 -3.89
CA LEU A 371 15.37 1.61 -4.37
C LEU A 371 14.76 1.77 -5.78
N PRO A 372 15.17 1.02 -6.82
CA PRO A 372 14.54 1.15 -8.15
C PRO A 372 13.07 0.73 -8.16
N LEU A 373 12.68 -0.27 -7.37
CA LEU A 373 11.29 -0.70 -7.27
C LEU A 373 10.42 0.37 -6.59
N ASN A 374 10.89 0.98 -5.50
CA ASN A 374 10.16 2.04 -4.82
C ASN A 374 9.99 3.28 -5.70
N ALA A 375 11.03 3.66 -6.44
CA ALA A 375 10.98 4.75 -7.41
C ALA A 375 9.95 4.47 -8.52
N ALA A 376 9.94 3.25 -9.07
CA ALA A 376 8.95 2.82 -10.06
C ALA A 376 7.51 2.84 -9.50
N ALA A 377 7.33 2.42 -8.25
CA ALA A 377 6.03 2.42 -7.59
C ALA A 377 5.48 3.84 -7.33
N ARG A 378 6.34 4.78 -6.90
CA ARG A 378 5.97 6.20 -6.75
C ARG A 378 5.56 6.85 -8.05
N ALA A 379 6.28 6.55 -9.13
CA ALA A 379 6.01 7.08 -10.46
C ALA A 379 4.74 6.49 -11.08
N SER A 380 4.57 5.16 -11.02
CA SER A 380 3.54 4.42 -11.74
C SER A 380 2.48 3.80 -10.83
N LEU A 381 2.79 2.73 -10.10
CA LEU A 381 1.80 1.92 -9.35
C LEU A 381 0.85 2.76 -8.50
N ILE A 382 1.38 3.71 -7.73
CA ILE A 382 0.57 4.49 -6.78
C ILE A 382 -0.37 5.47 -7.51
N PRO A 383 0.13 6.45 -8.31
CA PRO A 383 -0.75 7.40 -8.99
C PRO A 383 -1.56 6.78 -10.13
N GLN A 384 -1.07 5.75 -10.82
CA GLN A 384 -1.70 5.19 -12.02
C GLN A 384 -2.64 4.02 -11.74
N VAL A 385 -2.51 3.34 -10.58
CA VAL A 385 -3.35 2.18 -10.22
C VAL A 385 -4.02 2.38 -8.87
N ILE A 386 -3.25 2.53 -7.78
CA ILE A 386 -3.78 2.56 -6.40
C ILE A 386 -4.81 3.67 -6.20
N VAL A 387 -4.52 4.88 -6.66
CA VAL A 387 -5.43 6.04 -6.56
C VAL A 387 -6.73 5.85 -7.36
N HIS A 388 -6.72 5.05 -8.43
CA HIS A 388 -7.89 4.82 -9.29
C HIS A 388 -8.80 3.68 -8.83
N ILE A 389 -8.31 2.78 -7.97
CA ILE A 389 -9.09 1.65 -7.45
C ILE A 389 -9.53 1.84 -6.00
N ASN A 390 -8.92 2.77 -5.26
CA ASN A 390 -9.20 2.99 -3.85
C ASN A 390 -10.38 3.95 -3.61
N GLY A 391 -10.90 3.95 -2.38
CA GLY A 391 -12.00 4.82 -1.93
C GLY A 391 -11.58 6.18 -1.35
N LEU A 392 -10.44 6.74 -1.75
CA LEU A 392 -9.89 8.03 -1.28
C LEU A 392 -9.51 8.92 -2.47
N THR A 393 -9.44 10.22 -2.23
CA THR A 393 -8.82 11.16 -3.19
C THR A 393 -7.31 10.89 -3.34
N LYS A 394 -6.69 11.37 -4.42
CA LYS A 394 -5.23 11.32 -4.60
C LYS A 394 -4.50 11.93 -3.41
N GLU A 395 -4.90 13.13 -2.99
CA GLU A 395 -4.31 13.79 -1.82
C GLU A 395 -4.63 13.04 -0.52
N GLY A 396 -5.84 12.49 -0.35
CA GLY A 396 -6.17 11.65 0.80
C GLY A 396 -5.30 10.39 0.90
N SER A 397 -4.98 9.78 -0.24
CA SER A 397 -4.08 8.63 -0.34
C SER A 397 -2.64 9.00 0.05
N LEU A 398 -2.12 10.13 -0.45
CA LEU A 398 -0.77 10.61 -0.10
C LEU A 398 -0.68 11.09 1.36
N ARG A 399 -1.73 11.72 1.90
CA ARG A 399 -1.83 12.07 3.32
C ARG A 399 -1.85 10.83 4.22
N MET A 400 -2.57 9.78 3.82
CA MET A 400 -2.56 8.49 4.53
C MET A 400 -1.14 7.91 4.61
N VAL A 401 -0.43 7.81 3.48
CA VAL A 401 0.95 7.31 3.40
C VAL A 401 1.90 8.15 4.26
N ARG A 402 1.84 9.49 4.17
CA ARG A 402 2.62 10.38 5.02
C ARG A 402 2.33 10.19 6.50
N LYS A 403 1.06 10.08 6.89
CA LYS A 403 0.67 9.94 8.31
C LYS A 403 1.10 8.59 8.88
N GLN A 404 0.94 7.49 8.14
CA GLN A 404 1.48 6.18 8.54
C GLN A 404 3.00 6.26 8.79
N TYR A 405 3.74 6.92 7.89
CA TYR A 405 5.19 7.10 8.02
C TYR A 405 5.57 7.95 9.25
N GLU A 406 4.88 9.08 9.45
CA GLU A 406 5.08 9.97 10.60
C GLU A 406 4.77 9.31 11.95
N THR A 407 3.84 8.34 11.98
CA THR A 407 3.45 7.62 13.21
C THR A 407 4.16 6.28 13.41
N PHE A 408 5.09 5.89 12.53
CA PHE A 408 5.75 4.59 12.61
C PHE A 408 6.76 4.52 13.77
N ASP A 409 6.46 3.71 14.78
CA ASP A 409 7.41 3.39 15.86
C ASP A 409 8.31 2.21 15.45
N PHE A 410 9.53 2.52 15.01
CA PHE A 410 10.52 1.53 14.60
C PHE A 410 10.86 0.50 15.69
N VAL A 411 10.88 0.91 16.97
CA VAL A 411 11.21 0.01 18.09
C VAL A 411 9.97 -0.74 18.56
N GLY A 412 8.81 -0.10 18.57
CA GLY A 412 7.52 -0.73 18.82
C GLY A 412 7.22 -1.85 17.83
N ASN A 413 7.59 -1.69 16.54
CA ASN A 413 7.41 -2.70 15.49
C ASN A 413 8.43 -3.86 15.54
N TYR A 414 9.36 -3.92 16.50
CA TYR A 414 10.14 -5.13 16.72
C TYR A 414 9.20 -6.26 17.16
N ILE A 415 9.21 -7.42 16.49
CA ILE A 415 8.27 -8.53 16.74
C ILE A 415 7.99 -8.83 18.23
N PRO A 416 8.99 -8.87 19.15
CA PRO A 416 8.72 -9.03 20.58
C PRO A 416 7.87 -7.92 21.20
N ASN A 417 8.18 -6.66 20.87
CA ASN A 417 7.50 -5.46 21.39
C ASN A 417 6.11 -5.31 20.78
N ASP A 418 5.99 -5.54 19.47
CA ASP A 418 4.75 -5.48 18.72
C ASP A 418 3.72 -6.46 19.29
N LEU A 419 4.08 -7.74 19.40
CA LEU A 419 3.18 -8.78 19.90
C LEU A 419 2.73 -8.52 21.34
N GLU A 420 3.65 -8.17 22.25
CA GLU A 420 3.28 -7.80 23.64
C GLU A 420 2.37 -6.56 23.67
N SER A 421 2.69 -5.51 22.91
CA SER A 421 1.91 -4.25 22.87
C SER A 421 0.50 -4.44 22.32
N ARG A 422 0.32 -5.35 21.35
CA ARG A 422 -0.97 -5.74 20.80
C ARG A 422 -1.72 -6.78 21.64
N GLY A 423 -1.15 -7.22 22.77
CA GLY A 423 -1.81 -8.14 23.71
C GLY A 423 -1.68 -9.61 23.34
N PHE A 424 -0.59 -10.02 22.70
CA PHE A 424 -0.22 -11.40 22.39
C PHE A 424 1.09 -11.78 23.12
N PRO A 425 1.03 -12.15 24.42
CA PRO A 425 2.25 -12.34 25.21
C PRO A 425 3.11 -13.48 24.69
N LEU A 426 4.42 -13.25 24.57
CA LEU A 426 5.38 -14.17 23.95
C LEU A 426 5.42 -15.52 24.68
N LYS A 427 5.30 -15.50 26.01
CA LYS A 427 5.19 -16.67 26.87
C LYS A 427 3.98 -17.56 26.55
N ASP A 428 2.90 -16.97 26.04
CA ASP A 428 1.62 -17.65 25.86
C ASP A 428 1.39 -18.09 24.40
N LEU A 429 2.20 -17.64 23.44
CA LEU A 429 2.05 -17.95 21.99
C LEU A 429 2.00 -19.44 21.64
N ASN A 430 2.56 -20.31 22.48
CA ASN A 430 2.52 -21.77 22.31
C ASN A 430 1.29 -22.44 22.94
N SER A 431 0.46 -21.68 23.65
CA SER A 431 -0.82 -22.16 24.20
C SER A 431 -1.83 -22.50 23.10
N LYS A 432 -2.87 -23.25 23.48
CA LYS A 432 -4.01 -23.56 22.61
C LYS A 432 -4.67 -22.28 22.06
N ARG A 433 -4.81 -21.24 22.89
CA ARG A 433 -5.51 -19.99 22.54
C ARG A 433 -4.89 -19.24 21.35
N PHE A 434 -3.59 -19.39 21.11
CA PHE A 434 -2.91 -18.71 19.99
C PHE A 434 -2.46 -19.67 18.88
N HIS A 435 -2.89 -20.93 18.87
CA HIS A 435 -2.38 -21.92 17.90
C HIS A 435 -2.64 -21.55 16.44
N ASN A 436 -3.74 -20.83 16.17
CA ASN A 436 -4.14 -20.34 14.85
C ASN A 436 -3.38 -19.06 14.41
N TYR A 437 -2.63 -18.41 15.30
CA TYR A 437 -1.89 -17.19 14.97
C TYR A 437 -0.48 -17.53 14.44
N ALA A 438 -0.45 -18.21 13.28
CA ALA A 438 0.78 -18.75 12.71
C ALA A 438 1.83 -17.67 12.38
N TYR A 439 1.41 -16.44 12.04
CA TYR A 439 2.32 -15.30 11.85
C TYR A 439 3.13 -15.02 13.12
N ALA A 440 2.46 -14.75 14.24
CA ALA A 440 3.11 -14.41 15.52
C ALA A 440 4.06 -15.52 15.98
N LYS A 441 3.60 -16.77 15.96
CA LYS A 441 4.40 -17.94 16.38
C LYS A 441 5.66 -18.11 15.56
N LYS A 442 5.57 -18.03 14.22
CA LYS A 442 6.71 -18.19 13.32
C LYS A 442 7.71 -17.04 13.46
N HIS A 443 7.26 -15.79 13.50
CA HIS A 443 8.16 -14.64 13.57
C HIS A 443 8.81 -14.48 14.95
N ALA A 444 8.08 -14.75 16.04
CA ALA A 444 8.67 -14.78 17.38
C ALA A 444 9.74 -15.88 17.50
N SER A 445 9.48 -17.08 16.94
CA SER A 445 10.47 -18.16 16.89
C SER A 445 11.68 -17.81 16.02
N TYR A 446 11.48 -17.18 14.86
CA TYR A 446 12.56 -16.72 14.00
C TYR A 446 13.47 -15.71 14.72
N VAL A 447 12.90 -14.67 15.32
CA VAL A 447 13.64 -13.65 16.08
C VAL A 447 14.35 -14.23 17.30
N ALA A 448 13.73 -15.18 18.02
CA ALA A 448 14.36 -15.84 19.16
C ALA A 448 15.50 -16.81 18.76
N SER A 449 15.42 -17.40 17.55
CA SER A 449 16.46 -18.29 17.01
C SER A 449 17.58 -17.56 16.26
N ALA A 450 17.38 -16.29 15.91
CA ALA A 450 18.41 -15.47 15.29
C ALA A 450 19.62 -15.34 16.23
N PRO A 451 20.85 -15.67 15.78
CA PRO A 451 22.01 -15.62 16.65
C PRO A 451 22.25 -14.18 17.13
N PRO A 452 22.57 -13.96 18.42
CA PRO A 452 22.81 -12.61 18.93
C PRO A 452 24.04 -12.00 18.26
N PHE A 453 23.82 -11.13 17.26
CA PHE A 453 24.86 -10.47 16.48
C PHE A 453 25.70 -9.52 17.34
N ARG A 454 26.74 -10.06 17.99
CA ARG A 454 27.81 -9.29 18.60
C ARG A 454 28.86 -8.93 17.56
N LEU A 455 28.74 -7.72 17.00
CA LEU A 455 29.80 -7.07 16.23
C LEU A 455 31.08 -6.97 17.08
N ARG A 456 32.03 -7.88 16.85
CA ARG A 456 33.38 -7.80 17.43
C ARG A 456 34.22 -6.84 16.60
N TYR A 457 34.53 -5.68 17.17
CA TYR A 457 35.53 -4.77 16.62
C TYR A 457 36.92 -5.38 16.82
N ALA A 458 37.62 -5.65 15.72
CA ALA A 458 39.04 -6.00 15.71
C ALA A 458 39.73 -5.17 14.60
N PRO A 459 40.80 -4.42 14.91
CA PRO A 459 41.53 -3.66 13.89
C PRO A 459 42.52 -4.55 13.12
N SER A 460 42.47 -4.48 11.79
CA SER A 460 43.52 -4.92 10.83
C SER A 460 43.66 -6.45 10.60
N PRO A 461 44.31 -6.89 9.50
CA PRO A 461 43.84 -6.77 8.11
C PRO A 461 43.71 -8.21 7.46
N PRO A 462 43.54 -8.39 6.13
CA PRO A 462 42.73 -9.51 5.63
C PRO A 462 43.46 -10.86 5.60
N THR A 463 42.89 -11.86 6.27
CA THR A 463 43.02 -13.26 5.85
C THR A 463 41.75 -14.03 6.19
N LEU A 464 41.24 -14.78 5.22
CA LEU A 464 40.08 -15.66 5.38
C LEU A 464 40.37 -16.76 6.40
N ARG A 465 39.88 -16.61 7.64
CA ARG A 465 39.71 -17.70 8.59
C ARG A 465 38.36 -17.60 9.29
N PHE A 466 37.56 -18.65 9.18
CA PHE A 466 36.39 -18.88 10.03
C PHE A 466 36.84 -18.89 11.49
N LEU A 467 36.33 -17.96 12.30
CA LEU A 467 36.75 -17.80 13.70
C LEU A 467 35.67 -18.26 14.67
N ARG A 468 36.00 -19.28 15.48
CA ARG A 468 35.26 -19.63 16.70
C ARG A 468 35.40 -18.52 17.75
N LEU A 469 34.37 -18.42 18.58
CA LEU A 469 34.22 -17.41 19.64
C LEU A 469 35.04 -17.77 20.89
N HIS A 470 35.79 -16.82 21.43
CA HIS A 470 35.89 -16.50 22.88
C HIS A 470 36.52 -15.11 23.03
N GLY A 471 36.26 -14.37 24.13
CA GLY A 471 36.84 -13.04 24.39
C GLY A 471 35.86 -11.97 24.93
N PRO A 472 36.40 -10.88 25.53
CA PRO A 472 35.74 -10.00 26.53
C PRO A 472 34.68 -9.00 25.96
N PRO A 473 33.95 -8.24 26.82
CA PRO A 473 32.82 -7.41 26.39
C PRO A 473 33.21 -6.18 25.54
N PRO A 474 32.28 -5.63 24.73
CA PRO A 474 32.59 -4.57 23.77
C PRO A 474 32.93 -3.22 24.42
N PRO A 475 33.89 -2.45 23.87
CA PRO A 475 34.24 -1.12 24.36
C PRO A 475 33.13 -0.09 24.07
N ARG A 476 33.11 0.99 24.86
CA ARG A 476 32.11 2.07 24.75
C ARG A 476 32.22 2.82 23.42
N LEU A 477 31.10 3.02 22.73
CA LEU A 477 31.00 3.77 21.47
C LEU A 477 31.42 5.24 21.68
N GLY A 478 32.55 5.64 21.08
CA GLY A 478 33.09 7.00 21.16
C GLY A 478 32.27 8.06 20.38
N ARG A 479 32.37 9.33 20.80
CA ARG A 479 31.58 10.50 20.35
C ARG A 479 31.73 10.94 18.88
N ARG A 480 32.36 10.13 18.01
CA ARG A 480 32.53 10.40 16.56
C ARG A 480 32.37 9.12 15.74
N ASN A 481 31.41 8.26 16.10
CA ASN A 481 31.17 7.01 15.38
C ASN A 481 30.19 7.24 14.20
N PRO A 482 30.48 6.75 12.97
CA PRO A 482 29.51 6.61 11.89
C PRO A 482 28.15 6.05 12.31
N PHE A 483 28.13 5.08 13.22
CA PHE A 483 26.92 4.47 13.79
C PHE A 483 25.99 5.47 14.51
N GLN A 484 26.54 6.47 15.20
CA GLN A 484 25.72 7.50 15.88
C GLN A 484 25.05 8.44 14.87
N HIS A 485 25.77 8.83 13.82
CA HIS A 485 25.23 9.66 12.74
C HIS A 485 24.20 8.87 11.93
N TRP A 486 24.49 7.61 11.61
CA TRP A 486 23.56 6.68 10.97
C TRP A 486 22.27 6.52 11.78
N SER A 487 22.34 6.29 13.09
CA SER A 487 21.17 6.19 13.96
C SER A 487 20.34 7.49 13.97
N GLN A 488 20.96 8.66 14.08
CA GLN A 488 20.28 9.97 14.04
C GLN A 488 19.68 10.32 12.68
N HIS A 489 20.23 9.77 11.60
CA HIS A 489 19.83 10.05 10.21
C HIS A 489 18.83 9.01 9.66
N SER A 490 18.74 7.83 10.29
CA SER A 490 17.76 6.78 9.97
C SER A 490 16.50 6.92 10.84
N LEU A 491 16.69 7.18 12.13
CA LEU A 491 15.60 7.47 13.06
C LEU A 491 15.34 8.99 13.04
N LEU A 492 14.43 9.42 12.17
CA LEU A 492 13.88 10.79 12.16
C LEU A 492 13.08 11.04 13.46
N SER A 493 13.81 11.22 14.57
CA SER A 493 13.22 11.72 15.80
C SER A 493 12.70 13.13 15.54
N PRO A 494 11.45 13.47 15.91
CA PRO A 494 11.06 14.87 15.98
C PRO A 494 12.05 15.59 16.91
N PRO A 495 12.47 16.82 16.57
CA PRO A 495 13.56 17.49 17.28
C PRO A 495 13.21 17.62 18.76
N ARG A 496 13.93 16.90 19.62
CA ARG A 496 13.82 17.05 21.07
C ARG A 496 14.19 18.50 21.41
N LEU A 497 13.20 19.28 21.84
CA LEU A 497 13.44 20.54 22.52
C LEU A 497 14.37 20.26 23.70
N LEU A 498 15.63 20.67 23.57
CA LEU A 498 16.60 20.57 24.66
C LEU A 498 16.06 21.36 25.86
N PRO A 499 16.03 20.78 27.08
CA PRO A 499 15.63 21.52 28.26
C PRO A 499 16.53 22.73 28.40
N ARG A 500 15.95 23.93 28.50
CA ARG A 500 16.70 25.15 28.87
C ARG A 500 17.31 24.91 30.25
N THR A 501 18.62 24.64 30.28
CA THR A 501 19.38 24.54 31.53
C THR A 501 19.28 25.86 32.27
N GLY A 502 18.61 25.85 33.43
CA GLY A 502 18.46 27.05 34.23
C GLY A 502 19.82 27.59 34.68
N ARG A 503 20.12 28.83 34.29
CA ARG A 503 21.06 29.69 35.02
C ARG A 503 20.27 30.81 35.67
N ARG A 504 20.43 30.92 36.98
CA ARG A 504 19.85 31.99 37.79
C ARG A 504 20.36 33.35 37.31
N TYR A 505 19.48 34.31 37.17
CA TYR A 505 19.82 35.73 37.30
C TYR A 505 18.81 36.39 38.25
N HIS A 506 19.31 37.28 39.10
CA HIS A 506 18.55 37.90 40.18
C HIS A 506 17.57 38.97 39.68
N ASN A 507 16.50 39.18 40.45
CA ASN A 507 15.61 40.33 40.32
C ASN A 507 16.37 41.65 40.46
N VAL A 508 16.14 42.57 39.52
CA VAL A 508 16.18 44.03 39.75
C VAL A 508 14.98 44.65 39.03
N HIS A 509 14.35 45.64 39.66
CA HIS A 509 13.09 46.27 39.22
C HIS A 509 13.25 47.22 38.01
N PRO A 510 12.14 47.64 37.36
CA PRO A 510 12.17 48.34 36.08
C PRO A 510 12.23 49.87 36.22
N HIS A 511 12.69 50.55 35.17
CA HIS A 511 12.42 51.97 34.94
C HIS A 511 12.11 52.25 33.46
N CYS A 512 11.11 53.09 33.23
CA CYS A 512 10.74 53.62 31.92
C CYS A 512 11.67 54.77 31.51
N LEU A 513 11.98 54.93 30.22
CA LEU A 513 11.50 56.06 29.40
C LEU A 513 12.25 56.23 28.05
N ASP A 514 11.46 56.67 27.08
CA ASP A 514 11.73 57.51 25.90
C ASP A 514 12.45 56.96 24.64
N PRO A 515 11.92 57.25 23.43
CA PRO A 515 12.54 56.88 22.16
C PRO A 515 13.17 58.09 21.44
N THR A 516 14.39 57.95 20.92
CA THR A 516 14.82 58.63 19.66
C THR A 516 16.21 58.18 19.26
N HIS A 517 16.38 57.58 18.07
CA HIS A 517 17.39 58.06 17.11
C HIS A 517 17.17 57.45 15.72
N ARG A 518 17.23 58.29 14.69
CA ARG A 518 17.20 57.87 13.27
C ARG A 518 18.62 57.56 12.78
N GLY A 519 18.77 56.48 12.02
CA GLY A 519 19.95 56.18 11.19
C GLY A 519 19.51 55.65 9.82
N LYS A 520 20.12 56.14 8.74
CA LYS A 520 19.67 55.89 7.34
C LYS A 520 20.43 54.72 6.69
N LEU A 521 19.69 53.85 5.99
CA LEU A 521 19.86 53.30 4.61
C LEU A 521 21.27 53.22 3.96
N PRO A 522 21.56 52.24 3.06
CA PRO A 522 20.63 51.79 2.01
C PRO A 522 20.51 50.28 1.72
N ALA A 523 19.36 49.90 1.16
CA ALA A 523 19.12 48.60 0.53
C ALA A 523 19.27 48.70 -1.01
N ARG A 524 19.75 47.62 -1.66
CA ARG A 524 19.74 47.48 -3.12
C ARG A 524 18.68 46.46 -3.57
N LEU A 525 17.95 46.90 -4.59
CA LEU A 525 16.91 46.23 -5.38
C LEU A 525 17.19 44.77 -5.76
N LEU A 526 16.14 43.93 -5.66
CA LEU A 526 15.69 42.98 -6.68
C LEU A 526 14.13 42.88 -6.61
N PRO A 527 13.43 42.55 -7.71
CA PRO A 527 12.04 42.99 -7.90
C PRO A 527 10.97 42.01 -7.40
N SER A 528 9.80 42.56 -7.09
CA SER A 528 8.59 41.81 -6.73
C SER A 528 7.73 41.48 -7.96
N LEU A 529 7.17 40.28 -7.98
CA LEU A 529 5.98 39.96 -8.77
C LEU A 529 4.83 39.68 -7.80
N ARG A 530 3.77 40.49 -7.88
CA ARG A 530 2.51 40.26 -7.16
C ARG A 530 1.58 39.43 -8.06
N PRO A 531 0.74 38.55 -7.50
CA PRO A 531 -0.40 38.01 -8.24
C PRO A 531 -1.47 39.09 -8.40
N GLN A 532 -2.00 39.26 -9.61
CA GLN A 532 -3.18 40.08 -9.87
C GLN A 532 -4.45 39.23 -9.74
N GLN A 533 -5.42 39.72 -8.97
CA GLN A 533 -6.82 39.31 -9.05
C GLN A 533 -7.59 40.36 -9.85
N THR A 534 -8.41 39.95 -10.81
CA THR A 534 -9.51 40.76 -11.39
C THR A 534 -10.69 39.88 -11.77
N LEU A 535 -11.86 40.18 -11.17
CA LEU A 535 -13.21 39.79 -11.59
C LEU A 535 -13.72 40.90 -12.56
N SER A 536 -14.79 40.82 -13.37
CA SER A 536 -15.91 39.87 -13.62
C SER A 536 -16.67 40.41 -14.88
N PRO A 537 -17.90 40.00 -15.26
CA PRO A 537 -18.65 38.72 -15.18
C PRO A 537 -19.34 38.39 -16.56
N LEU A 538 -20.52 37.73 -16.52
CA LEU A 538 -21.49 37.39 -17.60
C LEU A 538 -21.24 36.04 -18.30
N LEU A 539 -22.22 35.14 -18.49
CA LEU A 539 -23.61 35.08 -18.03
C LEU A 539 -24.04 33.60 -17.95
N ALA A 540 -24.55 33.15 -16.81
CA ALA A 540 -25.26 31.87 -16.67
C ALA A 540 -26.38 32.03 -15.64
N SER A 541 -27.58 31.57 -15.97
CA SER A 541 -28.74 31.54 -15.08
C SER A 541 -29.75 30.49 -15.57
N PRO A 542 -30.56 29.92 -14.65
CA PRO A 542 -30.61 28.47 -14.53
C PRO A 542 -32.02 27.92 -14.65
N LEU A 543 -32.20 26.59 -14.53
CA LEU A 543 -33.45 26.04 -13.99
C LEU A 543 -33.27 24.69 -13.25
N PHE A 544 -34.01 24.62 -12.15
CA PHE A 544 -34.37 23.48 -11.28
C PHE A 544 -33.36 22.84 -10.31
N SER A 545 -33.79 22.88 -9.04
CA SER A 545 -33.24 22.25 -7.83
C SER A 545 -34.15 21.08 -7.42
N PRO A 546 -33.63 19.99 -6.81
CA PRO A 546 -34.45 18.87 -6.35
C PRO A 546 -35.03 19.11 -4.94
N ALA A 547 -36.32 18.87 -4.76
CA ALA A 547 -37.00 18.91 -3.47
C ALA A 547 -37.11 17.52 -2.82
N ALA A 548 -37.16 17.48 -1.48
CA ALA A 548 -37.24 16.26 -0.67
C ALA A 548 -38.62 15.57 -0.74
N PRO A 549 -38.69 14.23 -0.51
CA PRO A 549 -39.96 13.50 -0.52
C PRO A 549 -40.68 13.54 0.86
N LEU A 550 -41.99 13.83 0.83
CA LEU A 550 -42.89 13.70 1.97
C LEU A 550 -43.83 12.50 1.82
N LEU A 551 -44.16 11.85 2.94
CA LEU A 551 -45.15 10.77 3.05
C LEU A 551 -46.58 11.33 2.98
N HIS A 552 -47.49 10.71 2.22
CA HIS A 552 -48.73 10.11 2.78
C HIS A 552 -49.69 9.40 1.78
N ARG A 553 -50.40 8.42 2.36
CA ARG A 553 -51.53 7.55 1.92
C ARG A 553 -52.61 8.11 0.96
N ASN A 554 -53.09 7.26 0.04
CA ASN A 554 -54.48 6.67 -0.03
C ASN A 554 -54.58 5.70 -1.25
N ARG A 555 -55.13 4.47 -1.15
CA ARG A 555 -56.55 4.02 -1.34
C ARG A 555 -57.23 4.63 -2.60
N SER A 556 -57.87 3.88 -3.53
CA SER A 556 -58.20 2.43 -3.63
C SER A 556 -58.90 2.01 -4.96
N HIS A 557 -58.56 0.83 -5.52
CA HIS A 557 -59.37 -0.12 -6.37
C HIS A 557 -59.92 0.30 -7.77
N PRO A 558 -60.33 -0.64 -8.68
CA PRO A 558 -60.14 -2.12 -8.73
C PRO A 558 -59.78 -2.78 -10.12
N LEU A 559 -59.33 -4.05 -10.05
CA LEU A 559 -59.57 -5.20 -10.97
C LEU A 559 -59.18 -5.20 -12.48
N ALA A 560 -58.22 -6.09 -12.83
CA ALA A 560 -58.29 -7.05 -13.95
C ALA A 560 -57.35 -8.25 -13.65
N SER A 561 -57.53 -9.42 -14.29
CA SER A 561 -57.18 -10.73 -13.70
C SER A 561 -56.28 -11.68 -14.54
N SER A 562 -55.30 -12.32 -13.86
CA SER A 562 -54.85 -13.74 -14.02
C SER A 562 -54.20 -14.18 -15.36
N PRO A 563 -53.33 -15.24 -15.42
CA PRO A 563 -52.96 -16.20 -14.37
C PRO A 563 -51.46 -16.34 -14.05
N ARG A 564 -51.20 -17.08 -12.97
CA ARG A 564 -49.88 -17.48 -12.46
C ARG A 564 -49.23 -18.58 -13.31
N SER A 565 -47.91 -18.66 -13.26
CA SER A 565 -47.18 -19.93 -13.27
C SER A 565 -46.47 -20.10 -11.92
N GLU A 566 -46.61 -21.27 -11.30
CA GLU A 566 -45.98 -21.61 -10.03
C GLU A 566 -44.62 -22.26 -10.28
N VAL A 567 -43.59 -21.85 -9.52
CA VAL A 567 -42.34 -22.59 -9.39
C VAL A 567 -42.09 -22.83 -7.92
N LEU A 568 -41.99 -24.10 -7.55
CA LEU A 568 -41.93 -24.59 -6.18
C LEU A 568 -40.61 -24.21 -5.50
N ALA A 569 -40.69 -23.69 -4.29
CA ALA A 569 -39.53 -23.56 -3.40
C ALA A 569 -39.27 -24.90 -2.68
N PRO A 570 -38.03 -25.43 -2.66
CA PRO A 570 -37.70 -26.60 -1.88
C PRO A 570 -37.61 -26.26 -0.38
N SER A 571 -38.30 -27.04 0.43
CA SER A 571 -38.28 -26.96 1.89
C SER A 571 -37.02 -27.60 2.49
N PHE A 572 -36.40 -26.92 3.45
CA PHE A 572 -35.29 -27.47 4.25
C PHE A 572 -35.84 -28.21 5.50
N PRO A 573 -35.37 -29.43 5.81
CA PRO A 573 -35.75 -30.12 7.04
C PRO A 573 -34.92 -29.64 8.24
N SER A 574 -35.57 -29.50 9.40
CA SER A 574 -34.92 -29.21 10.68
C SER A 574 -34.03 -30.37 11.15
N PRO A 575 -32.91 -30.10 11.85
CA PRO A 575 -32.05 -31.14 12.39
C PRO A 575 -32.70 -31.86 13.58
N VAL A 576 -32.68 -33.19 13.55
CA VAL A 576 -33.05 -34.05 14.67
C VAL A 576 -31.86 -34.19 15.63
N SER A 577 -32.17 -34.23 16.93
CA SER A 577 -31.21 -34.43 18.02
C SER A 577 -30.58 -35.82 18.04
N ALA A 578 -29.26 -35.88 18.18
CA ALA A 578 -28.49 -36.98 18.76
C ALA A 578 -27.17 -36.43 19.33
#